data_AF-A0A355BLB3-F1
#
_entry.id   AF-A0A355BLB3-F1
#
_cell.length_a   1.000
_cell.length_b   1.000
_cell.length_c   1.000
_cell.angle_alpha   90.00
_cell.angle_beta   90.00
_cell.angle_gamma   90.00
#
_symmetry.space_group_name_H-M   'P 1'
#
loop_
_entity.id
_entity.type
_entity.pdbx_description
1 polymer ?
#
loop_
_entity_poly.entity_id
_entity_poly.type
_entity_poly.pdbx_seq_one_letter_code
_entity_poly.pdbx_strand_id
1 'polypeptide(L)'
;MRDLLLNVPNHDIDVVIEPSAIEFAGQLTKVFGGSVQTYPQFGTATITRPDGISIDLVTARSEFYVSPAAMPDVESGNIKHDLYRRDFTINTMAIALDGTRYGRFYDYFGGQADLEEGIIRVLFNLSFVEDPTRILRAIRFEQRLGFQIEPETLGFLMNALQHDLLQKVPAERIRTELVQLLAEDRAPHVILRMHELGVC
;
A
#
# COMPACT_ATOMS: atom_id res chain seq x y z
N MET A 1 10.24 -1.19 1.85
CA MET A 1 10.94 -2.36 1.27
C MET A 1 11.17 -2.23 -0.23
N ARG A 2 10.14 -2.07 -1.07
CA ARG A 2 10.29 -1.85 -2.52
C ARG A 2 11.37 -0.83 -2.87
N ASP A 3 11.26 0.38 -2.33
CA ASP A 3 12.18 1.48 -2.66
C ASP A 3 13.62 1.18 -2.21
N LEU A 4 13.78 0.52 -1.06
CA LEU A 4 15.08 0.04 -0.58
C LEU A 4 15.72 -0.94 -1.57
N LEU A 5 14.95 -1.88 -2.10
CA LEU A 5 15.44 -2.85 -3.10
C LEU A 5 15.74 -2.21 -4.45
N LEU A 6 15.01 -1.15 -4.82
CA LEU A 6 15.27 -0.34 -6.01
C LEU A 6 16.39 0.71 -5.82
N ASN A 7 17.02 0.79 -4.64
CA ASN A 7 17.98 1.83 -4.27
C ASN A 7 17.44 3.27 -4.44
N VAL A 8 16.13 3.45 -4.23
CA VAL A 8 15.48 4.76 -4.22
C VAL A 8 15.47 5.29 -2.80
N PRO A 9 15.94 6.53 -2.55
CA PRO A 9 15.83 7.15 -1.24
C PRO A 9 14.37 7.23 -0.79
N ASN A 10 14.07 6.68 0.38
CA ASN A 10 12.76 6.78 1.01
C ASN A 10 12.96 7.17 2.49
N HIS A 11 12.32 8.26 2.89
CA HIS A 11 12.40 8.81 4.25
C HIS A 11 11.20 8.42 5.12
N ASP A 12 10.18 7.83 4.52
CA ASP A 12 8.96 7.36 5.20
C ASP A 12 9.16 5.90 5.61
N ILE A 13 9.31 5.69 6.93
CA ILE A 13 9.50 4.35 7.50
C ILE A 13 8.18 3.88 8.10
N ASP A 14 7.53 2.95 7.39
CA ASP A 14 6.37 2.21 7.89
C ASP A 14 6.81 0.97 8.67
N VAL A 15 6.38 0.86 9.92
CA VAL A 15 6.64 -0.30 10.79
C VAL A 15 5.31 -0.92 11.22
N VAL A 16 5.13 -2.18 10.86
CA VAL A 16 3.96 -2.97 11.29
C VAL A 16 4.25 -3.63 12.63
N ILE A 17 3.35 -3.48 13.59
CA ILE A 17 3.49 -3.95 14.97
C ILE A 17 2.39 -4.96 15.33
N GLU A 18 2.80 -6.00 16.06
CA GLU A 18 1.91 -6.98 16.69
C GLU A 18 2.13 -6.95 18.22
N PRO A 19 1.08 -6.91 19.07
CA PRO A 19 -0.34 -6.80 18.72
C PRO A 19 -0.87 -5.36 18.64
N SER A 20 -0.13 -4.35 19.11
CA SER A 20 -0.63 -2.96 19.19
C SER A 20 0.44 -1.92 18.92
N ALA A 21 0.29 -1.18 17.81
CA ALA A 21 1.18 -0.07 17.47
C ALA A 21 1.09 1.09 18.46
N ILE A 22 -0.09 1.36 19.03
CA ILE A 22 -0.31 2.49 19.94
C ILE A 22 0.40 2.25 21.27
N GLU A 23 0.27 1.05 21.83
CA GLU A 23 0.97 0.68 23.06
C GLU A 23 2.48 0.68 22.84
N PHE A 24 2.93 0.10 21.74
CA PHE A 24 4.34 0.08 21.37
C PHE A 24 4.89 1.50 21.16
N ALA A 25 4.14 2.40 20.52
CA ALA A 25 4.55 3.79 20.32
C ALA A 25 4.79 4.51 21.65
N GLY A 26 3.93 4.29 22.65
CA GLY A 26 4.10 4.85 23.99
C GLY A 26 5.36 4.35 24.70
N GLN A 27 5.77 3.11 24.45
CA GLN A 27 7.03 2.56 24.98
C GLN A 27 8.24 3.08 24.19
N LEU A 28 8.16 3.06 22.86
CA LEU A 28 9.24 3.49 21.98
C LEU A 28 9.57 4.96 22.18
N THR A 29 8.57 5.83 22.36
CA THR A 29 8.78 7.28 22.58
C THR A 29 9.60 7.55 23.84
N LYS A 30 9.51 6.71 24.88
CA LYS A 30 10.32 6.86 26.11
C LYS A 30 11.82 6.61 25.88
N VAL A 31 12.17 5.83 24.86
CA VAL A 31 13.55 5.47 24.53
C VAL A 31 14.07 6.29 23.34
N PHE A 32 13.26 6.41 22.29
CA PHE A 32 13.59 7.06 21.04
C PHE A 32 13.52 8.59 21.12
N GLY A 33 12.73 9.12 22.06
CA GLY A 33 12.45 10.55 22.19
C GLY A 33 11.50 11.06 21.09
N GLY A 34 11.03 12.30 21.27
CA GLY A 34 10.09 12.96 20.35
C GLY A 34 8.65 13.01 20.87
N SER A 35 7.73 13.38 19.98
CA SER A 35 6.29 13.43 20.25
C SER A 35 5.59 12.28 19.55
N VAL A 36 4.58 11.72 20.21
CA VAL A 36 3.71 10.68 19.65
C VAL A 36 2.33 11.24 19.35
N GLN A 37 1.84 10.98 18.14
CA GLN A 37 0.46 11.22 17.74
C GLN A 37 -0.21 9.87 17.48
N THR A 38 -1.38 9.63 18.07
CA THR A 38 -2.08 8.35 17.94
C THR A 38 -3.41 8.54 17.23
N TYR A 39 -3.81 7.54 16.45
CA TYR A 39 -5.11 7.48 15.77
C TYR A 39 -5.80 6.17 16.11
N PRO A 40 -6.48 6.08 17.27
CA PRO A 40 -7.09 4.85 17.77
C PRO A 40 -8.02 4.16 16.78
N GLN A 41 -8.82 4.94 16.05
CA GLN A 41 -9.76 4.44 15.04
C GLN A 41 -9.11 3.68 13.87
N PHE A 42 -7.81 3.90 13.63
CA PHE A 42 -7.06 3.24 12.55
C PHE A 42 -6.00 2.26 13.08
N GLY A 43 -5.80 2.21 14.41
CA GLY A 43 -4.75 1.41 15.03
C GLY A 43 -3.34 1.88 14.66
N THR A 44 -3.16 3.17 14.38
CA THR A 44 -1.87 3.76 13.96
C THR A 44 -1.34 4.77 14.97
N ALA A 45 -0.02 4.98 14.94
CA ALA A 45 0.65 6.01 15.70
C ALA A 45 1.87 6.52 14.93
N THR A 46 2.13 7.82 14.98
CA THR A 46 3.31 8.43 14.37
C THR A 46 4.19 8.99 15.47
N ILE A 47 5.47 8.66 15.45
CA ILE A 47 6.48 9.25 16.34
C ILE A 47 7.30 10.22 15.51
N THR A 48 7.36 11.48 15.93
CA THR A 48 8.15 12.54 15.28
C THR A 48 9.22 13.05 16.21
N ARG A 49 10.47 13.02 15.76
CA ARG A 49 11.61 13.57 16.50
C ARG A 49 11.88 15.04 16.14
N PRO A 50 12.54 15.80 17.04
CA PRO A 50 12.92 17.19 16.76
C PRO A 50 13.90 17.36 15.60
N ASP A 51 14.64 16.32 15.23
CA ASP A 51 15.55 16.32 14.07
C ASP A 51 14.84 16.01 12.74
N GLY A 52 13.51 15.88 12.75
CA GLY A 52 12.68 15.71 11.56
C GLY A 52 12.45 14.25 11.16
N ILE A 53 13.00 13.27 11.89
CA ILE A 53 12.74 11.85 11.61
C ILE A 53 11.33 11.48 12.11
N SER A 54 10.51 10.93 11.21
CA SER A 54 9.20 10.35 11.52
C SER A 54 9.18 8.84 11.31
N ILE A 55 8.49 8.13 12.20
CA ILE A 55 8.22 6.70 12.09
C ILE A 55 6.72 6.49 12.20
N ASP A 56 6.14 5.85 11.20
CA ASP A 56 4.73 5.47 11.19
C ASP A 56 4.58 4.02 11.67
N LEU A 57 3.82 3.85 12.75
CA LEU A 57 3.54 2.57 13.37
C LEU A 57 2.11 2.17 13.06
N VAL A 58 1.93 0.97 12.52
CA VAL A 58 0.62 0.44 12.11
C VAL A 58 0.40 -0.91 12.78
N THR A 59 -0.77 -1.09 13.40
CA THR A 59 -1.12 -2.39 13.99
C THR A 59 -1.42 -3.38 12.87
N ALA A 60 -0.80 -4.56 12.91
CA ALA A 60 -1.09 -5.63 11.95
C ALA A 60 -2.58 -6.00 12.00
N ARG A 61 -3.21 -6.05 10.83
CA ARG A 61 -4.66 -6.24 10.75
C ARG A 61 -5.08 -7.07 9.55
N SER A 62 -6.21 -7.73 9.68
CA SER A 62 -6.94 -8.36 8.58
C SER A 62 -8.09 -7.44 8.16
N GLU A 63 -8.44 -7.44 6.88
CA GLU A 63 -9.56 -6.65 6.34
C GLU A 63 -10.61 -7.57 5.70
N PHE A 64 -11.88 -7.26 5.93
CA PHE A 64 -13.03 -7.93 5.32
C PHE A 64 -13.95 -6.91 4.67
N TYR A 65 -14.42 -7.19 3.46
CA TYR A 65 -15.24 -6.26 2.68
C TYR A 65 -16.68 -6.78 2.55
N VAL A 66 -17.63 -6.04 3.14
CA VAL A 66 -19.06 -6.41 3.10
C VAL A 66 -19.72 -6.20 1.73
N SER A 67 -19.16 -5.29 0.92
CA SER A 67 -19.59 -5.05 -0.46
C SER A 67 -18.49 -4.35 -1.26
N PRO A 68 -18.54 -4.38 -2.60
CA PRO A 68 -17.54 -3.71 -3.45
C PRO A 68 -17.40 -2.21 -3.14
N ALA A 69 -16.17 -1.71 -3.12
CA ALA A 69 -15.81 -0.32 -2.83
C ALA A 69 -16.19 0.22 -1.42
N ALA A 70 -16.72 -0.63 -0.53
CA ALA A 70 -17.01 -0.26 0.84
C ALA A 70 -15.72 -0.09 1.67
N MET A 71 -15.83 0.63 2.78
CA MET A 71 -14.78 0.61 3.79
C MET A 71 -14.71 -0.80 4.42
N PRO A 72 -13.52 -1.37 4.62
CA PRO A 72 -13.39 -2.69 5.22
C PRO A 72 -13.66 -2.67 6.72
N ASP A 73 -14.17 -3.78 7.23
CA ASP A 73 -14.10 -4.11 8.64
C ASP A 73 -12.69 -4.62 8.98
N VAL A 74 -12.16 -4.18 10.11
CA VAL A 74 -10.75 -4.36 10.50
C VAL A 74 -10.67 -5.17 11.79
N GLU A 75 -9.87 -6.24 11.78
CA GLU A 75 -9.57 -7.06 12.95
C GLU A 75 -8.06 -7.18 13.19
N SER A 76 -7.63 -7.38 14.43
CA SER A 76 -6.22 -7.65 14.74
C SER A 76 -5.74 -8.91 13.99
N GLY A 77 -4.61 -8.79 13.30
CA GLY A 77 -4.09 -9.82 12.41
C GLY A 77 -2.62 -10.10 12.64
N ASN A 78 -2.06 -11.00 11.83
CA ASN A 78 -0.62 -11.22 11.74
C ASN A 78 -0.07 -10.52 10.49
N ILE A 79 1.26 -10.44 10.39
CA ILE A 79 1.96 -9.82 9.28
C ILE A 79 1.55 -10.40 7.92
N LYS A 80 1.30 -11.71 7.82
CA LYS A 80 0.90 -12.33 6.55
C LYS A 80 -0.47 -11.81 6.09
N HIS A 81 -1.44 -11.66 6.98
CA HIS A 81 -2.75 -11.10 6.64
C HIS A 81 -2.68 -9.59 6.36
N ASP A 82 -1.86 -8.84 7.08
CA ASP A 82 -1.65 -7.41 6.79
C ASP A 82 -1.02 -7.18 5.42
N LEU A 83 -0.10 -8.06 5.01
CA LEU A 83 0.49 -8.01 3.68
C LEU A 83 -0.50 -8.45 2.59
N TYR A 84 -1.41 -9.39 2.88
CA TYR A 84 -2.39 -9.89 1.91
C TYR A 84 -3.46 -8.86 1.50
N ARG A 85 -3.80 -7.92 2.39
CA ARG A 85 -4.78 -6.86 2.10
C ARG A 85 -4.23 -5.71 1.24
N ARG A 86 -2.94 -5.73 0.91
CA ARG A 86 -2.28 -4.66 0.12
C ARG A 86 -2.65 -4.76 -1.36
N ASP A 87 -2.22 -3.76 -2.12
CA ASP A 87 -2.61 -3.57 -3.51
C ASP A 87 -1.85 -4.51 -4.48
N PHE A 88 -0.52 -4.48 -4.46
CA PHE A 88 0.34 -5.17 -5.40
C PHE A 88 1.44 -5.97 -4.70
N THR A 89 1.87 -7.08 -5.30
CA THR A 89 2.93 -7.97 -4.77
C THR A 89 4.20 -7.22 -4.38
N ILE A 90 4.66 -6.29 -5.22
CA ILE A 90 5.83 -5.43 -4.96
C ILE A 90 5.72 -4.59 -3.67
N ASN A 91 4.52 -4.39 -3.14
CA ASN A 91 4.25 -3.64 -1.91
C ASN A 91 3.98 -4.56 -0.70
N THR A 92 4.17 -5.87 -0.85
CA THR A 92 3.91 -6.88 0.19
C THR A 92 5.15 -7.47 0.86
N MET A 93 6.34 -6.93 0.55
CA MET A 93 7.58 -7.39 1.18
C MET A 93 7.79 -6.73 2.54
N ALA A 94 8.29 -7.49 3.52
CA ALA A 94 8.62 -7.01 4.86
C ALA A 94 9.96 -7.57 5.36
N ILE A 95 10.54 -6.90 6.36
CA ILE A 95 11.72 -7.38 7.08
C ILE A 95 11.45 -7.31 8.59
N ALA A 96 11.81 -8.37 9.32
CA ALA A 96 11.68 -8.36 10.78
C ALA A 96 12.77 -7.50 11.42
N LEU A 97 12.37 -6.73 12.43
CA LEU A 97 13.23 -5.81 13.18
C LEU A 97 13.45 -6.26 14.64
N ASP A 98 12.98 -7.46 15.02
CA ASP A 98 12.94 -7.90 16.41
C ASP A 98 13.76 -9.18 16.68
N GLY A 99 14.44 -9.18 17.83
CA GLY A 99 15.02 -10.38 18.46
C GLY A 99 15.81 -11.30 17.53
N THR A 100 15.54 -12.60 17.61
CA THR A 100 16.18 -13.64 16.78
C THR A 100 15.71 -13.63 15.32
N ARG A 101 14.66 -12.87 15.01
CA ARG A 101 14.12 -12.73 13.65
C ARG A 101 14.73 -11.53 12.92
N TYR A 102 15.53 -10.71 13.57
CA TYR A 102 16.12 -9.51 12.98
C TYR A 102 16.77 -9.81 11.62
N GLY A 103 16.41 -9.03 10.61
CA GLY A 103 16.92 -9.19 9.24
C GLY A 103 16.22 -10.29 8.43
N ARG A 104 15.30 -11.06 9.03
CA ARG A 104 14.52 -12.05 8.28
C ARG A 104 13.61 -11.34 7.28
N PHE A 105 13.82 -11.66 6.01
CA PHE A 105 13.01 -11.18 4.90
C PHE A 105 11.74 -12.03 4.74
N TYR A 106 10.62 -11.37 4.49
CA TYR A 106 9.32 -11.98 4.24
C TYR A 106 8.81 -11.54 2.88
N ASP A 107 8.66 -12.51 1.99
CA ASP A 107 7.96 -12.38 0.71
C ASP A 107 7.05 -13.60 0.54
N TYR A 108 5.78 -13.44 0.87
CA TYR A 108 4.78 -14.52 0.79
C TYR A 108 4.13 -14.62 -0.59
N PHE A 109 4.28 -13.59 -1.42
CA PHE A 109 3.45 -13.39 -2.62
C PHE A 109 4.27 -13.17 -3.90
N GLY A 110 5.60 -13.34 -3.84
CA GLY A 110 6.48 -13.21 -4.99
C GLY A 110 6.80 -11.77 -5.38
N GLY A 111 6.67 -10.84 -4.42
CA GLY A 111 6.92 -9.41 -4.65
C GLY A 111 8.36 -9.12 -5.07
N GLN A 112 9.34 -9.92 -4.65
CA GLN A 112 10.73 -9.74 -5.09
C GLN A 112 10.89 -10.10 -6.56
N ALA A 113 10.33 -11.24 -6.99
CA ALA A 113 10.41 -11.67 -8.39
C ALA A 113 9.69 -10.67 -9.32
N ASP A 114 8.47 -10.25 -8.96
CA ASP A 114 7.76 -9.22 -9.72
C ASP A 114 8.52 -7.88 -9.74
N LEU A 115 9.25 -7.53 -8.68
CA LEU A 115 10.08 -6.32 -8.65
C LEU A 115 11.26 -6.42 -9.63
N GLU A 116 11.92 -7.57 -9.68
CA GLU A 116 13.05 -7.85 -10.58
C GLU A 116 12.61 -7.90 -12.05
N GLU A 117 11.42 -8.45 -12.33
CA GLU A 117 10.83 -8.53 -13.67
C GLU A 117 10.12 -7.25 -14.12
N GLY A 118 9.90 -6.30 -13.22
CA GLY A 118 9.21 -5.05 -13.52
C GLY A 118 7.70 -5.23 -13.72
N ILE A 119 7.05 -6.00 -12.86
CA ILE A 119 5.65 -6.40 -12.96
C ILE A 119 4.80 -5.73 -11.87
N ILE A 120 3.61 -5.25 -12.27
CA ILE A 120 2.52 -4.86 -11.38
C ILE A 120 1.47 -5.98 -11.37
N ARG A 121 1.38 -6.70 -10.25
CA ARG A 121 0.49 -7.86 -10.05
C ARG A 121 -0.37 -7.67 -8.80
N VAL A 122 -1.67 -7.92 -8.90
CA VAL A 122 -2.57 -7.97 -7.72
C VAL A 122 -2.49 -9.30 -7.00
N LEU A 123 -2.82 -9.32 -5.71
CA LEU A 123 -2.72 -10.53 -4.87
C LEU A 123 -3.83 -11.55 -5.11
N PHE A 124 -4.98 -11.11 -5.63
CA PHE A 124 -6.14 -11.95 -5.92
C PHE A 124 -7.09 -11.24 -6.90
N ASN A 125 -7.96 -12.01 -7.53
CA ASN A 125 -8.86 -11.58 -8.61
C ASN A 125 -9.87 -10.48 -8.22
N LEU A 126 -10.28 -10.41 -6.95
CA LEU A 126 -11.23 -9.41 -6.45
C LEU A 126 -10.57 -8.10 -5.99
N SER A 127 -9.25 -7.93 -6.16
CA SER A 127 -8.51 -6.76 -5.64
C SER A 127 -9.11 -5.41 -6.08
N PHE A 128 -9.47 -5.27 -7.36
CA PHE A 128 -10.11 -4.05 -7.88
C PHE A 128 -11.60 -3.94 -7.54
N VAL A 129 -12.24 -5.04 -7.13
CA VAL A 129 -13.64 -5.05 -6.69
C VAL A 129 -13.74 -4.56 -5.24
N GLU A 130 -12.83 -5.03 -4.39
CA GLU A 130 -12.71 -4.56 -3.00
C GLU A 130 -12.33 -3.09 -2.94
N ASP A 131 -11.30 -2.70 -3.71
CA ASP A 131 -10.86 -1.32 -3.78
C ASP A 131 -10.58 -0.85 -5.22
N PRO A 132 -11.58 -0.23 -5.89
CA PRO A 132 -11.40 0.25 -7.26
C PRO A 132 -10.36 1.37 -7.40
N THR A 133 -9.95 2.03 -6.30
CA THR A 133 -8.87 3.03 -6.36
C THR A 133 -7.53 2.42 -6.78
N ARG A 134 -7.36 1.10 -6.59
CA ARG A 134 -6.20 0.35 -7.06
C ARG A 134 -6.01 0.42 -8.58
N ILE A 135 -7.05 0.71 -9.36
CA ILE A 135 -6.94 0.94 -10.81
C ILE A 135 -6.02 2.14 -11.07
N LEU A 136 -6.29 3.28 -10.43
CA LEU A 136 -5.49 4.49 -10.57
C LEU A 136 -4.07 4.27 -10.05
N ARG A 137 -3.92 3.52 -8.95
CA ARG A 137 -2.62 3.17 -8.37
C ARG A 137 -1.80 2.26 -9.29
N ALA A 138 -2.41 1.29 -9.95
CA ALA A 138 -1.73 0.37 -10.87
C ALA A 138 -1.12 1.17 -12.03
N ILE A 139 -1.91 2.04 -12.66
CA ILE A 139 -1.49 2.88 -13.77
C ILE A 139 -0.37 3.84 -13.32
N ARG A 140 -0.53 4.44 -12.13
CA ARG A 140 0.52 5.30 -11.54
C ARG A 140 1.84 4.54 -11.33
N PHE A 141 1.81 3.35 -10.72
CA PHE A 141 3.02 2.56 -10.50
C PHE A 141 3.65 2.03 -11.80
N GLU A 142 2.83 1.62 -12.77
CA GLU A 142 3.29 1.23 -14.11
C GLU A 142 4.18 2.34 -14.70
N GLN A 143 3.70 3.59 -14.71
CA GLN A 143 4.41 4.71 -15.30
C GLN A 143 5.57 5.24 -14.44
N ARG A 144 5.39 5.30 -13.12
CA ARG A 144 6.42 5.76 -12.17
C ARG A 144 7.64 4.85 -12.17
N LEU A 145 7.42 3.53 -12.14
CA LEU A 145 8.49 2.54 -12.05
C LEU A 145 8.99 2.09 -13.43
N GLY A 146 8.25 2.37 -14.50
CA GLY A 146 8.52 1.83 -15.83
C GLY A 146 8.23 0.34 -15.94
N PHE A 147 7.27 -0.13 -15.13
CA PHE A 147 6.86 -1.53 -15.02
C PHE A 147 5.71 -1.82 -16.00
N GLN A 148 5.27 -3.08 -16.05
CA GLN A 148 4.12 -3.51 -16.84
C GLN A 148 3.07 -4.16 -15.95
N ILE A 149 1.80 -3.83 -16.17
CA ILE A 149 0.69 -4.58 -15.57
C ILE A 149 0.60 -5.93 -16.27
N GLU A 150 0.70 -7.02 -15.51
CA GLU A 150 0.68 -8.36 -16.09
C GLU A 150 -0.71 -8.75 -16.63
N PRO A 151 -0.81 -9.67 -17.61
CA PRO A 151 -2.03 -9.84 -18.40
C PRO A 151 -3.29 -10.18 -17.59
N GLU A 152 -3.15 -10.99 -16.55
CA GLU A 152 -4.29 -11.39 -15.71
C GLU A 152 -4.77 -10.21 -14.84
N THR A 153 -3.85 -9.51 -14.17
CA THR A 153 -4.13 -8.26 -13.47
C THR A 153 -4.77 -7.21 -14.38
N LEU A 154 -4.30 -7.06 -15.62
CA LEU A 154 -4.91 -6.16 -16.60
C LEU A 154 -6.33 -6.61 -16.95
N GLY A 155 -6.58 -7.91 -17.08
CA GLY A 155 -7.92 -8.48 -17.28
C GLY A 155 -8.88 -8.13 -16.15
N PHE A 156 -8.45 -8.24 -14.89
CA PHE A 156 -9.25 -7.85 -13.72
C PHE A 156 -9.52 -6.34 -13.68
N LEU A 157 -8.52 -5.53 -14.03
CA LEU A 157 -8.66 -4.08 -14.13
C LEU A 157 -9.72 -3.71 -15.18
N MET A 158 -9.63 -4.29 -16.38
CA MET A 158 -10.59 -4.05 -17.45
C MET A 158 -12.01 -4.50 -17.07
N ASN A 159 -12.15 -5.63 -16.38
CA ASN A 159 -13.44 -6.08 -15.88
C ASN A 159 -14.03 -5.11 -14.85
N ALA A 160 -13.22 -4.59 -13.92
CA ALA A 160 -13.68 -3.61 -12.94
C ALA A 160 -14.15 -2.30 -13.59
N LEU A 161 -13.49 -1.86 -14.67
CA LEU A 161 -13.91 -0.70 -15.47
C LEU A 161 -15.23 -0.95 -16.20
N GLN A 162 -15.40 -2.10 -16.83
CA GLN A 162 -16.65 -2.48 -17.52
C GLN A 162 -17.87 -2.53 -16.58
N HIS A 163 -17.65 -2.74 -15.28
CA HIS A 163 -18.69 -2.76 -14.26
C HIS A 163 -18.86 -1.42 -13.52
N ASP A 164 -18.25 -0.35 -14.02
CA ASP A 164 -18.31 1.00 -13.46
C ASP A 164 -17.93 1.06 -11.96
N LEU A 165 -17.05 0.16 -11.51
CA LEU A 165 -16.72 0.07 -10.08
C LEU A 165 -16.01 1.32 -9.58
N LEU A 166 -15.25 1.98 -10.43
CA LEU A 166 -14.59 3.24 -10.10
C LEU A 166 -15.61 4.36 -9.78
N GLN A 167 -16.79 4.35 -10.40
CA GLN A 167 -17.86 5.33 -10.13
C GLN A 167 -18.52 5.12 -8.75
N LYS A 168 -18.38 3.93 -8.16
CA LYS A 168 -18.90 3.62 -6.81
C LYS A 168 -18.01 4.13 -5.70
N VAL A 169 -16.78 4.55 -6.01
CA VAL A 169 -15.84 5.07 -5.03
C VAL A 169 -16.22 6.50 -4.64
N PRO A 170 -16.21 6.85 -3.34
CA PRO A 170 -16.41 8.23 -2.91
C PRO A 170 -15.44 9.20 -3.59
N ALA A 171 -15.97 10.34 -4.06
CA ALA A 171 -15.20 11.33 -4.83
C ALA A 171 -13.94 11.83 -4.11
N GLU A 172 -13.95 11.87 -2.78
CA GLU A 172 -12.77 12.22 -1.98
C GLU A 172 -11.60 11.24 -2.18
N ARG A 173 -11.88 9.93 -2.21
CA ARG A 173 -10.84 8.91 -2.41
C ARG A 173 -10.27 8.98 -3.83
N ILE A 174 -11.13 9.20 -4.83
CA ILE A 174 -10.71 9.44 -6.21
C ILE A 174 -9.83 10.68 -6.30
N ARG A 175 -10.24 11.79 -5.68
CA ARG A 175 -9.45 13.04 -5.64
C ARG A 175 -8.07 12.80 -5.05
N THR A 176 -7.97 12.07 -3.94
CA THR A 176 -6.68 11.77 -3.29
C THR A 176 -5.74 11.03 -4.23
N GLU A 177 -6.21 10.00 -4.94
CA GLU A 177 -5.38 9.27 -5.91
C GLU A 177 -5.03 10.13 -7.13
N LEU A 178 -5.95 10.97 -7.63
CA LEU A 178 -5.67 11.89 -8.73
C LEU A 178 -4.62 12.93 -8.35
N VAL A 179 -4.67 13.49 -7.13
CA VAL A 179 -3.64 14.43 -6.65
C VAL A 179 -2.27 13.76 -6.62
N GLN A 180 -2.19 12.52 -6.13
CA GLN A 180 -0.93 11.78 -6.11
C GLN A 180 -0.42 11.46 -7.53
N LEU A 181 -1.31 11.12 -8.45
CA LEU A 181 -0.98 10.87 -9.85
C LEU A 181 -0.44 12.13 -10.55
N LEU A 182 -1.08 13.28 -10.34
CA LEU A 182 -0.69 14.55 -10.95
C LEU A 182 0.63 15.10 -10.37
N ALA A 183 1.04 14.62 -9.19
CA ALA A 183 2.31 14.96 -8.57
C ALA A 183 3.49 14.12 -9.10
N GLU A 184 3.25 13.09 -9.91
CA GLU A 184 4.31 12.29 -10.52
C GLU A 184 5.03 13.07 -11.64
N ASP A 185 6.35 12.91 -11.74
CA ASP A 185 7.16 13.54 -12.81
C ASP A 185 6.66 13.17 -14.22
N ARG A 186 6.05 11.99 -14.35
CA ARG A 186 5.50 11.46 -15.61
C ARG A 186 3.98 11.58 -15.72
N ALA A 187 3.34 12.50 -14.98
CA ALA A 187 1.87 12.68 -14.99
C ALA A 187 1.21 12.63 -16.38
N PRO A 188 1.75 13.25 -17.46
CA PRO A 188 1.17 13.14 -18.80
C PRO A 188 1.07 11.70 -19.32
N HIS A 189 2.06 10.85 -19.04
CA HIS A 189 2.05 9.44 -19.43
C HIS A 189 1.00 8.65 -18.65
N VAL A 190 0.82 8.98 -17.37
CA VAL A 190 -0.24 8.35 -16.56
C VAL A 190 -1.61 8.71 -17.11
N ILE A 191 -1.84 9.96 -17.49
CA ILE A 191 -3.11 10.42 -18.09
C ILE A 191 -3.36 9.75 -19.46
N LEU A 192 -2.35 9.69 -20.33
CA LEU A 192 -2.48 9.00 -21.62
C LEU A 192 -2.82 7.52 -21.42
N ARG A 193 -2.17 6.87 -20.46
CA ARG A 193 -2.44 5.47 -20.13
C ARG A 193 -3.84 5.25 -19.57
N MET A 194 -4.33 6.16 -18.73
CA MET A 194 -5.72 6.14 -18.27
C MET A 194 -6.70 6.23 -19.45
N HIS A 195 -6.42 7.09 -20.43
CA HIS A 195 -7.24 7.22 -21.63
C HIS A 195 -7.21 5.95 -22.49
N GLU A 196 -6.04 5.36 -22.73
CA GLU A 196 -5.88 4.09 -23.46
C GLU A 196 -6.70 2.95 -22.83
N LEU A 197 -6.78 2.91 -21.50
CA LEU A 197 -7.50 1.90 -20.75
C LEU A 197 -8.99 2.23 -20.58
N GLY A 198 -9.47 3.38 -21.08
CA GLY A 198 -10.87 3.78 -20.99
C GLY A 198 -11.30 4.23 -19.58
N VAL A 199 -10.36 4.68 -18.75
CA VAL A 199 -10.66 5.24 -17.42
C VAL A 199 -11.24 6.65 -17.53
N CYS A 200 -10.81 7.42 -18.54
CA CYS A 200 -11.27 8.78 -18.84
C CYS A 200 -11.24 9.12 -20.33
#